data_AF-A0A4Q6BVA2-F1
#
_entry.id   AF-A0A4Q6BVA2-F1
#
_cell.length_a   1.000
_cell.length_b   1.000
_cell.length_c   1.000
_cell.angle_alpha   90.00
_cell.angle_beta   90.00
_cell.angle_gamma   90.00
#
_symmetry.space_group_name_H-M   'P 1'
#
loop_
_entity.id
_entity.type
_entity.pdbx_description
1 polymer ?
#
loop_
_entity_poly.entity_id
_entity_poly.type
_entity_poly.pdbx_seq_one_letter_code
_entity_poly.pdbx_strand_id
1 'polypeptide(L)'
;MSVEAMKQAMKDKSPFLMAHWHGDEIALLHLTSRYKIATMTSQSDDGQMMDVILRLLGAKTTFGSSTRGGVGGLKGLIRLVRAGSNCSFAVDGPKGPIYKAKPGVFELSRLLHCPIYYSGVAVDRAFHFPKSWNKTYFPKPFAKIVIHWQGPLPAVTKDQDPRDPVLAVQLESLLHAAKEQALKVIAES
;
A
#
# COMPACT_ATOMS: atom_id res chain seq x y z
N MET A 1 7.12 -10.70 13.97
CA MET A 1 8.14 -11.22 13.03
C MET A 1 8.23 -10.38 11.76
N SER A 2 7.14 -10.12 11.03
CA SER A 2 7.19 -9.37 9.76
C SER A 2 7.73 -7.93 9.87
N VAL A 3 7.37 -7.18 10.92
CA VAL A 3 7.90 -5.82 11.16
C VAL A 3 9.42 -5.82 11.36
N GLU A 4 9.97 -6.81 12.07
CA GLU A 4 11.42 -6.91 12.26
C GLU A 4 12.14 -7.27 10.96
N ALA A 5 11.54 -8.14 10.13
CA ALA A 5 12.07 -8.43 8.80
C ALA A 5 12.07 -7.19 7.89
N MET A 6 11.02 -6.38 7.92
CA MET A 6 10.96 -5.10 7.19
C MET A 6 12.02 -4.12 7.68
N LYS A 7 12.21 -3.99 9.01
CA LYS A 7 13.28 -3.16 9.60
C LYS A 7 14.66 -3.65 9.18
N GLN A 8 14.87 -4.96 9.11
CA GLN A 8 16.13 -5.54 8.67
C GLN A 8 16.38 -5.25 7.18
N ALA A 9 15.37 -5.47 6.32
CA ALA A 9 15.45 -5.11 4.90
C ALA A 9 15.79 -3.62 4.69
N MET A 10 15.24 -2.72 5.52
CA MET A 10 15.61 -1.30 5.51
C MET A 10 17.07 -1.05 5.87
N LYS A 11 17.64 -1.78 6.83
CA LYS A 11 19.07 -1.68 7.19
C LYS A 11 19.96 -2.17 6.05
N ASP A 12 19.55 -3.28 5.44
CA ASP A 12 20.26 -3.94 4.33
C ASP A 12 20.04 -3.23 2.98
N LYS A 13 19.25 -2.15 2.96
CA LYS A 13 18.84 -1.40 1.75
C LYS A 13 18.19 -2.30 0.70
N SER A 14 17.56 -3.39 1.15
CA SER A 14 16.78 -4.29 0.32
C SER A 14 15.36 -3.75 0.19
N PRO A 15 14.88 -3.42 -1.02
CA PRO A 15 13.54 -2.86 -1.20
C PRO A 15 12.47 -3.91 -0.93
N PHE A 16 11.29 -3.45 -0.56
CA PHE A 16 10.09 -4.27 -0.44
C PHE A 16 8.83 -3.46 -0.79
N LEU A 17 7.75 -4.17 -1.13
CA LEU A 17 6.43 -3.57 -1.35
C LEU A 17 5.57 -3.66 -0.08
N MET A 18 4.75 -2.65 0.15
CA MET A 18 3.78 -2.53 1.23
C MET A 18 2.38 -2.43 0.62
N ALA A 19 1.72 -3.57 0.49
CA ALA A 19 0.38 -3.72 -0.05
C ALA A 19 -0.69 -3.42 1.03
N HIS A 20 -1.69 -2.64 0.65
CA HIS A 20 -2.81 -2.25 1.50
C HIS A 20 -4.03 -1.89 0.63
N TRP A 21 -5.18 -1.67 1.26
CA TRP A 21 -6.37 -1.17 0.56
C TRP A 21 -6.36 0.36 0.46
N HIS A 22 -6.90 0.92 -0.63
CA HIS A 22 -7.04 2.37 -0.79
C HIS A 22 -7.78 3.03 0.39
N GLY A 23 -8.76 2.33 0.97
CA GLY A 23 -9.53 2.85 2.10
C GLY A 23 -8.68 3.19 3.33
N ASP A 24 -7.53 2.53 3.49
CA ASP A 24 -6.67 2.60 4.67
C ASP A 24 -5.55 3.66 4.53
N GLU A 25 -5.38 4.30 3.37
CA GLU A 25 -4.25 5.20 3.06
C GLU A 25 -4.06 6.32 4.09
N ILE A 26 -5.16 6.95 4.55
CA ILE A 26 -5.12 8.03 5.53
C ILE A 26 -4.50 7.55 6.84
N ALA A 27 -4.85 6.36 7.31
CA ALA A 27 -4.32 5.79 8.55
C ALA A 27 -2.83 5.45 8.46
N LEU A 28 -2.30 5.27 7.24
CA LEU A 28 -0.91 4.90 6.97
C LEU A 28 0.03 6.09 6.74
N LEU A 29 -0.51 7.31 6.60
CA LEU A 29 0.27 8.52 6.27
C LEU A 29 1.46 8.77 7.21
N HIS A 30 1.32 8.47 8.50
CA HIS A 30 2.37 8.67 9.50
C HIS A 30 3.59 7.75 9.32
N LEU A 31 3.49 6.71 8.47
CA LEU A 31 4.58 5.77 8.20
C LEU A 31 5.53 6.22 7.07
N THR A 32 5.14 7.24 6.32
CA THR A 32 5.80 7.68 5.07
C THR A 32 7.31 7.93 5.24
N SER A 33 7.70 8.88 6.10
CA SER A 33 9.11 9.14 6.41
C SER A 33 9.81 7.93 7.06
N ARG A 34 9.14 7.29 8.04
CA ARG A 34 9.69 6.19 8.84
C ARG A 34 10.13 4.99 8.01
N TYR A 35 9.44 4.72 6.90
CA TYR A 35 9.70 3.60 5.98
C TYR A 35 10.24 4.04 4.61
N LYS A 36 10.59 5.32 4.43
CA LYS A 36 11.09 5.89 3.16
C LYS A 36 10.17 5.59 1.97
N ILE A 37 8.87 5.83 2.16
CA ILE A 37 7.83 5.44 1.20
C ILE A 37 7.93 6.21 -0.11
N ALA A 38 7.80 5.48 -1.20
CA ALA A 38 7.42 5.98 -2.51
C ALA A 38 6.03 5.41 -2.88
N THR A 39 5.16 6.23 -3.48
CA THR A 39 3.82 5.78 -3.92
C THR A 39 3.39 6.51 -5.19
N MET A 40 2.23 6.14 -5.73
CA MET A 40 1.60 6.76 -6.89
C MET A 40 0.39 7.61 -6.47
N THR A 41 0.25 8.78 -7.10
CA THR A 41 -0.92 9.67 -6.96
C THR A 41 -1.58 9.89 -8.32
N SER A 42 -2.88 10.20 -8.33
CA SER A 42 -3.58 10.57 -9.57
C SER A 42 -3.28 12.01 -9.97
N GLN A 43 -3.50 12.33 -11.24
CA GLN A 43 -3.40 13.71 -11.76
C GLN A 43 -4.67 14.56 -11.51
N SER A 44 -5.67 14.03 -10.80
CA SER A 44 -6.84 14.80 -10.39
C SER A 44 -6.49 15.83 -9.33
N ASP A 45 -7.37 16.81 -9.10
CA ASP A 45 -7.16 17.85 -8.08
C ASP A 45 -6.97 17.23 -6.68
N ASP A 46 -7.82 16.26 -6.30
CA ASP A 46 -7.67 15.49 -5.06
C ASP A 46 -6.33 14.74 -5.00
N GLY A 47 -5.87 14.20 -6.13
CA GLY A 47 -4.61 13.48 -6.23
C GLY A 47 -3.40 14.39 -6.08
N GLN A 48 -3.47 15.61 -6.62
CA GLN A 48 -2.44 16.64 -6.46
C GLN A 48 -2.41 17.17 -5.02
N MET A 49 -3.56 17.35 -4.38
CA MET A 49 -3.62 17.69 -2.95
C MET A 49 -2.95 16.61 -2.09
N MET A 50 -3.28 15.34 -2.34
CA MET A 50 -2.66 14.21 -1.64
C MET A 50 -1.16 14.10 -1.93
N ASP A 51 -0.71 14.42 -3.15
CA ASP A 51 0.70 14.50 -3.53
C ASP A 51 1.48 15.49 -2.65
N VAL A 52 0.93 16.69 -2.44
CA VAL A 52 1.52 17.71 -1.57
C VAL A 52 1.63 17.19 -0.14
N ILE A 53 0.56 16.61 0.42
CA ILE A 53 0.54 16.06 1.78
C ILE A 53 1.59 14.95 1.94
N LEU A 54 1.63 14.00 1.00
CA LEU A 54 2.59 12.89 1.01
C LEU A 54 4.04 13.39 0.99
N ARG A 55 4.36 14.37 0.15
CA ARG A 55 5.70 14.97 0.08
C ARG A 55 6.08 15.69 1.37
N LEU A 56 5.14 16.44 1.97
CA LEU A 56 5.36 17.11 3.27
C LEU A 56 5.64 16.11 4.39
N LEU A 57 5.03 14.93 4.34
CA LEU A 57 5.27 13.84 5.30
C LEU A 57 6.53 13.01 4.98
N GLY A 58 7.29 13.37 3.94
CA GLY A 58 8.57 12.75 3.59
C GLY A 58 8.47 11.58 2.61
N ALA A 59 7.30 11.35 2.00
CA ALA A 59 7.18 10.39 0.90
C ALA A 59 7.76 10.97 -0.40
N LYS A 60 8.12 10.07 -1.32
CA LYS A 60 8.32 10.40 -2.73
C LYS A 60 7.11 9.94 -3.54
N THR A 61 6.74 10.68 -4.57
CA THR A 61 5.54 10.36 -5.34
C THR A 61 5.79 10.50 -6.83
N THR A 62 5.01 9.74 -7.59
CA THR A 62 4.93 9.83 -9.05
C THR A 62 3.47 9.81 -9.47
N PHE A 63 3.16 10.47 -10.58
CA PHE A 63 1.79 10.49 -11.09
C PHE A 63 1.49 9.27 -11.95
N GLY A 64 0.31 8.68 -11.76
CA GLY A 64 -0.26 7.69 -12.66
C GLY A 64 -1.66 7.26 -12.23
N SER A 65 -2.50 6.94 -13.19
CA SER A 65 -3.85 6.42 -12.96
C SER A 65 -4.20 5.30 -13.93
N SER A 66 -5.32 4.62 -13.67
CA SER A 66 -5.84 3.57 -14.56
C SER A 66 -6.23 4.10 -15.95
N THR A 67 -6.45 5.41 -16.13
CA THR A 67 -6.83 6.01 -17.42
C THR A 67 -5.74 6.85 -18.07
N ARG A 68 -4.80 7.40 -17.28
CA ARG A 68 -3.75 8.28 -17.79
C ARG A 68 -2.45 8.05 -17.04
N GLY A 69 -1.37 7.81 -17.79
CA GLY A 69 -0.03 7.78 -17.24
C GLY A 69 0.27 6.59 -16.32
N GLY A 70 -0.58 5.56 -16.21
CA GLY A 70 -0.34 4.41 -15.33
C GLY A 70 1.02 3.72 -15.55
N VAL A 71 1.39 3.46 -16.81
CA VAL A 71 2.71 2.90 -17.16
C VAL A 71 3.85 3.85 -16.78
N GLY A 72 3.67 5.16 -17.04
CA GLY A 72 4.64 6.19 -16.68
C GLY A 72 4.83 6.27 -15.16
N GLY A 73 3.74 6.20 -14.41
CA GLY A 73 3.73 6.18 -12.95
C GLY A 73 4.43 4.95 -12.39
N LEU A 74 4.14 3.75 -12.90
CA LEU A 74 4.85 2.53 -12.50
C LEU A 74 6.36 2.63 -12.78
N LYS A 75 6.75 3.14 -13.96
CA LYS A 75 8.17 3.40 -14.27
C LYS A 75 8.80 4.41 -13.32
N GLY A 76 8.08 5.48 -12.97
CA GLY A 76 8.51 6.47 -11.98
C GLY A 76 8.73 5.83 -10.62
N LEU A 77 7.80 4.99 -10.18
CA LEU A 77 7.87 4.30 -8.89
C LEU A 77 9.05 3.33 -8.83
N ILE A 78 9.30 2.58 -9.90
CA ILE A 78 10.49 1.72 -10.03
C ILE A 78 11.78 2.53 -9.87
N ARG A 79 11.87 3.72 -10.49
CA ARG A 79 13.04 4.60 -10.35
C ARG A 79 13.22 5.06 -8.91
N LEU A 80 12.14 5.43 -8.22
CA LEU A 80 12.18 5.85 -6.81
C LEU A 80 12.64 4.72 -5.90
N VAL A 81 12.13 3.50 -6.13
CA VAL A 81 12.53 2.32 -5.35
C VAL A 81 14.00 1.98 -5.58
N ARG A 82 14.46 1.97 -6.83
CA ARG A 82 15.89 1.78 -7.17
C ARG A 82 16.79 2.88 -6.58
N ALA A 83 16.25 4.07 -6.30
CA ALA A 83 16.95 5.15 -5.62
C ALA A 83 16.90 5.05 -4.07
N GLY A 84 16.45 3.92 -3.51
CA GLY A 84 16.52 3.62 -2.08
C GLY A 84 15.23 3.88 -1.28
N SER A 85 14.09 4.05 -1.96
CA SER A 85 12.77 4.09 -1.32
C SER A 85 12.12 2.70 -1.25
N ASN A 86 11.20 2.50 -0.31
CA ASN A 86 10.29 1.35 -0.33
C ASN A 86 8.98 1.74 -1.01
N CYS A 87 8.23 0.79 -1.52
CA CYS A 87 6.99 1.11 -2.22
C CYS A 87 5.78 0.89 -1.31
N SER A 88 4.91 1.89 -1.18
CA SER A 88 3.54 1.68 -0.72
C SER A 88 2.64 1.57 -1.95
N PHE A 89 1.75 0.58 -1.97
CA PHE A 89 0.87 0.34 -3.12
C PHE A 89 -0.53 -0.06 -2.68
N ALA A 90 -1.52 0.78 -3.00
CA ALA A 90 -2.91 0.49 -2.73
C ALA A 90 -3.46 -0.43 -3.83
N VAL A 91 -3.74 -1.69 -3.47
CA VAL A 91 -3.82 -2.79 -4.44
C VAL A 91 -5.10 -2.83 -5.26
N ASP A 92 -6.18 -2.23 -4.76
CA ASP A 92 -7.49 -2.17 -5.43
C ASP A 92 -7.58 -1.11 -6.54
N GLY A 93 -6.54 -0.29 -6.69
CA GLY A 93 -6.41 0.70 -7.75
C GLY A 93 -7.37 1.90 -7.61
N PRO A 94 -7.09 3.04 -8.26
CA PRO A 94 -7.77 4.32 -8.00
C PRO A 94 -9.26 4.36 -8.41
N LYS A 95 -9.74 3.35 -9.13
CA LYS A 95 -11.14 3.24 -9.58
C LYS A 95 -11.87 2.02 -9.00
N GLY A 96 -11.19 1.24 -8.16
CA GLY A 96 -11.73 0.00 -7.64
C GLY A 96 -11.99 -1.08 -8.71
N PRO A 97 -12.97 -1.97 -8.49
CA PRO A 97 -13.79 -2.09 -7.28
C PRO A 97 -12.96 -2.28 -6.01
N ILE A 98 -13.50 -1.82 -4.87
CA ILE A 98 -12.88 -2.00 -3.56
C ILE A 98 -12.62 -3.49 -3.29
N TYR A 99 -11.52 -3.80 -2.61
CA TYR A 99 -11.14 -5.16 -2.27
C TYR A 99 -10.90 -6.09 -3.47
N LYS A 100 -10.46 -5.52 -4.60
CA LYS A 100 -10.06 -6.30 -5.78
C LYS A 100 -8.67 -5.95 -6.25
N ALA A 101 -7.70 -6.80 -5.89
CA ALA A 101 -6.29 -6.57 -6.18
C ALA A 101 -6.05 -6.49 -7.68
N LYS A 102 -5.23 -5.52 -8.10
CA LYS A 102 -4.89 -5.25 -9.50
C LYS A 102 -3.48 -5.76 -9.83
N PRO A 103 -3.22 -6.10 -11.11
CA PRO A 103 -1.91 -6.60 -11.55
C PRO A 103 -0.70 -5.72 -11.23
N GLY A 104 -0.91 -4.40 -11.02
CA GLY A 104 0.18 -3.44 -10.82
C GLY A 104 1.11 -3.77 -9.65
N VAL A 105 0.60 -4.32 -8.54
CA VAL A 105 1.43 -4.71 -7.39
C VAL A 105 2.34 -5.89 -7.71
N PHE A 106 1.83 -6.87 -8.45
CA PHE A 106 2.58 -8.05 -8.89
C PHE A 106 3.61 -7.69 -9.95
N GLU A 107 3.24 -6.81 -10.89
CA GLU A 107 4.16 -6.29 -11.91
C GLU A 107 5.33 -5.54 -11.27
N LEU A 108 5.06 -4.71 -10.24
CA LEU A 108 6.12 -4.04 -9.49
C LEU A 108 7.02 -5.03 -8.77
N SER A 109 6.44 -6.02 -8.08
CA SER A 109 7.21 -7.04 -7.35
C SER A 109 8.15 -7.78 -8.30
N ARG A 110 7.64 -8.14 -9.49
CA ARG A 110 8.40 -8.82 -10.54
C ARG A 110 9.53 -7.97 -11.11
N LEU A 111 9.28 -6.70 -11.43
CA LEU A 111 10.26 -5.79 -12.03
C LEU A 111 11.33 -5.30 -11.04
N LEU A 112 11.00 -5.27 -9.75
CA LEU A 112 11.91 -4.86 -8.67
C LEU A 112 12.59 -6.05 -7.98
N HIS A 113 12.16 -7.28 -8.26
CA HIS A 113 12.62 -8.50 -7.58
C HIS A 113 12.51 -8.39 -6.05
N CYS A 114 11.40 -7.85 -5.57
CA CYS A 114 11.21 -7.57 -4.15
C CYS A 114 9.94 -8.20 -3.58
N PRO A 115 9.97 -8.61 -2.30
CA PRO A 115 8.83 -9.24 -1.64
C PRO A 115 7.67 -8.27 -1.43
N ILE A 116 6.47 -8.83 -1.24
CA ILE A 116 5.27 -8.09 -0.90
C ILE A 116 4.92 -8.35 0.57
N TYR A 117 5.07 -7.32 1.40
CA TYR A 117 4.43 -7.27 2.71
C TYR A 117 3.04 -6.68 2.55
N TYR A 118 2.09 -7.15 3.34
CA TYR A 118 0.70 -6.72 3.27
C TYR A 118 0.19 -6.42 4.67
N SER A 119 -0.72 -5.46 4.78
CA SER A 119 -1.26 -5.02 6.07
C SER A 119 -2.76 -5.08 6.15
N GLY A 120 -3.26 -5.47 7.32
CA GLY A 120 -4.58 -5.09 7.78
C GLY A 120 -4.52 -3.84 8.63
N VAL A 121 -5.48 -2.93 8.45
CA VAL A 121 -5.60 -1.72 9.26
C VAL A 121 -6.96 -1.69 9.95
N ALA A 122 -6.94 -1.38 11.25
CA ALA A 122 -8.13 -1.16 12.06
C ALA A 122 -7.96 0.10 12.91
N VAL A 123 -9.08 0.78 13.14
CA VAL A 123 -9.16 1.98 13.99
C VAL A 123 -10.35 1.87 14.91
N ASP A 124 -10.21 2.30 16.15
CA ASP A 124 -11.30 2.29 17.15
C ASP A 124 -12.36 3.37 16.85
N ARG A 125 -11.93 4.52 16.36
CA ARG A 125 -12.76 5.73 16.18
C ARG A 125 -12.36 6.47 14.92
N ALA A 126 -13.29 6.63 13.99
CA ALA A 126 -13.06 7.38 12.75
C ALA A 126 -14.28 8.18 12.29
N PHE A 127 -14.03 9.18 11.45
CA PHE A 127 -15.04 9.77 10.58
C PHE A 127 -15.06 8.99 9.27
N HIS A 128 -16.20 8.38 8.94
CA HIS A 128 -16.33 7.55 7.74
C HIS A 128 -16.88 8.35 6.57
N PHE A 129 -16.38 8.08 5.36
CA PHE A 129 -16.87 8.67 4.11
C PHE A 129 -17.58 7.60 3.28
N PRO A 130 -18.82 7.20 3.62
CA PRO A 130 -19.50 6.06 3.00
C PRO A 130 -19.84 6.27 1.53
N LYS A 131 -19.88 7.52 1.05
CA LYS A 131 -20.09 7.87 -0.35
C LYS A 131 -18.84 7.68 -1.21
N SER A 132 -17.66 7.60 -0.61
CA SER A 132 -16.42 7.32 -1.34
C SER A 132 -16.42 5.87 -1.85
N TRP A 133 -15.88 5.65 -3.05
CA TRP A 133 -15.80 4.32 -3.65
C TRP A 133 -14.91 3.38 -2.82
N ASN A 134 -13.82 3.90 -2.26
CA ASN A 134 -12.85 3.15 -1.45
C ASN A 134 -13.26 3.04 0.03
N LYS A 135 -14.42 3.58 0.41
CA LYS A 135 -14.91 3.60 1.80
C LYS A 135 -13.86 4.11 2.80
N THR A 136 -13.06 5.10 2.38
CA THR A 136 -12.03 5.69 3.24
C THR A 136 -12.63 6.30 4.51
N TYR A 137 -11.76 6.48 5.49
CA TYR A 137 -12.08 6.99 6.80
C TYR A 137 -10.93 7.84 7.32
N PHE A 138 -11.25 8.83 8.15
CA PHE A 138 -10.28 9.67 8.82
C PHE A 138 -10.26 9.31 10.31
N PRO A 139 -9.16 8.74 10.85
CA PRO A 139 -9.05 8.45 12.28
C PRO A 139 -9.30 9.71 13.12
N LYS A 140 -10.13 9.61 14.18
CA LYS A 140 -10.40 10.75 15.06
C LYS A 140 -9.13 11.13 15.84
N PRO A 141 -9.01 12.37 16.35
CA PRO A 141 -7.94 12.69 17.30
C PRO A 141 -7.90 11.69 18.45
N PHE A 142 -6.68 11.22 18.78
CA PHE A 142 -6.41 10.20 19.80
C PHE A 142 -7.05 8.83 19.53
N ALA A 143 -7.50 8.56 18.30
CA ALA A 143 -7.92 7.22 17.91
C ALA A 143 -6.74 6.26 17.98
N LYS A 144 -7.01 5.04 18.44
CA LYS A 144 -6.08 3.93 18.38
C LYS A 144 -6.08 3.38 16.95
N ILE A 145 -4.90 3.33 16.34
CA ILE A 145 -4.69 2.74 15.02
C ILE A 145 -3.86 1.47 15.21
N VAL A 146 -4.39 0.34 14.74
CA VAL A 146 -3.66 -0.94 14.69
C VAL A 146 -3.34 -1.24 13.23
N ILE A 147 -2.05 -1.42 12.95
CA ILE A 147 -1.56 -1.84 11.63
C ILE A 147 -0.88 -3.19 11.81
N HIS A 148 -1.49 -4.22 11.24
CA HIS A 148 -1.02 -5.58 11.35
C HIS A 148 -0.31 -6.00 10.05
N TRP A 149 1.02 -5.84 10.04
CA TRP A 149 1.89 -6.25 8.93
C TRP A 149 2.13 -7.76 8.93
N GLN A 150 1.93 -8.38 7.78
CA GLN A 150 2.19 -9.79 7.52
C GLN A 150 3.00 -9.99 6.22
N GLY A 151 3.39 -11.24 5.97
CA GLY A 151 4.25 -11.64 4.86
C GLY A 151 5.71 -11.83 5.28
N PRO A 152 6.63 -11.93 4.30
CA PRO A 152 6.40 -11.57 2.90
C PRO A 152 5.73 -12.67 2.06
N LEU A 153 4.92 -12.26 1.07
CA LEU A 153 4.82 -13.05 -0.15
C LEU A 153 6.16 -12.92 -0.91
N PRO A 154 6.72 -14.03 -1.42
CA PRO A 154 7.92 -14.00 -2.23
C PRO A 154 7.78 -13.05 -3.43
N ALA A 155 8.92 -12.56 -3.93
CA ALA A 155 8.92 -11.76 -5.14
C ALA A 155 8.32 -12.55 -6.31
N VAL A 156 7.47 -11.90 -7.11
CA VAL A 156 6.90 -12.51 -8.31
C VAL A 156 8.03 -12.82 -9.29
N THR A 157 8.11 -14.05 -9.77
CA THR A 157 9.19 -14.51 -10.64
C THR A 157 8.90 -14.18 -12.12
N LYS A 158 9.89 -14.40 -13.00
CA LYS A 158 9.74 -14.07 -14.43
C LYS A 158 8.75 -14.99 -15.16
N ASP A 159 8.58 -16.21 -14.65
CA ASP A 159 7.70 -17.26 -15.15
C ASP A 159 6.25 -17.13 -14.67
N GLN A 160 6.00 -16.30 -13.65
CA GLN A 160 4.65 -15.99 -13.18
C GLN A 160 4.04 -14.84 -13.99
N ASP A 161 2.79 -15.01 -14.46
CA ASP A 161 2.01 -13.91 -15.04
C ASP A 161 1.46 -13.00 -13.92
N PRO A 162 1.84 -11.72 -13.86
CA PRO A 162 1.32 -10.77 -12.88
C PRO A 162 -0.19 -10.50 -12.98
N ARG A 163 -0.82 -10.94 -14.08
CA ARG A 163 -2.27 -10.88 -14.28
C ARG A 163 -3.00 -12.15 -13.86
N ASP A 164 -2.28 -13.17 -13.37
CA ASP A 164 -2.89 -14.40 -12.88
C ASP A 164 -3.90 -14.08 -11.76
N PRO A 165 -5.19 -14.42 -11.96
CA PRO A 165 -6.22 -14.23 -10.94
C PRO A 165 -5.89 -14.90 -9.61
N VAL A 166 -5.12 -15.99 -9.60
CA VAL A 166 -4.72 -16.70 -8.36
C VAL A 166 -3.91 -15.79 -7.45
N LEU A 167 -2.97 -15.01 -8.01
CA LEU A 167 -2.17 -14.05 -7.24
C LEU A 167 -3.06 -12.98 -6.60
N ALA A 168 -4.02 -12.45 -7.37
CA ALA A 168 -4.95 -11.44 -6.90
C ALA A 168 -5.84 -11.98 -5.76
N VAL A 169 -6.46 -13.15 -5.95
CA VAL A 169 -7.34 -13.79 -4.95
C VAL A 169 -6.57 -14.15 -3.69
N GLN A 170 -5.33 -14.63 -3.82
CA GLN A 170 -4.46 -14.92 -2.68
C GLN A 170 -4.16 -13.65 -1.87
N LEU A 171 -3.73 -12.58 -2.53
CA LEU A 171 -3.41 -11.32 -1.85
C LEU A 171 -4.66 -10.67 -1.22
N GLU A 172 -5.81 -10.74 -1.89
CA GLU A 172 -7.11 -10.31 -1.35
C GLU A 172 -7.41 -11.02 -0.03
N SER A 173 -7.36 -12.36 -0.03
CA SER A 173 -7.62 -13.19 1.15
C SER A 173 -6.69 -12.86 2.32
N LEU A 174 -5.40 -12.67 2.01
CA LEU A 174 -4.38 -12.34 3.01
C LEU A 174 -4.57 -10.95 3.62
N LEU A 175 -4.93 -9.95 2.81
CA LEU A 175 -5.25 -8.61 3.29
C LEU A 175 -6.52 -8.60 4.16
N HIS A 176 -7.54 -9.38 3.80
CA HIS A 176 -8.74 -9.55 4.62
C HIS A 176 -8.41 -10.20 5.97
N ALA A 177 -7.68 -11.31 5.96
CA ALA A 177 -7.26 -11.98 7.19
C ALA A 177 -6.41 -11.07 8.09
N ALA A 178 -5.48 -10.30 7.52
CA ALA A 178 -4.68 -9.35 8.27
C ALA A 178 -5.55 -8.25 8.90
N LYS A 179 -6.62 -7.81 8.22
CA LYS A 179 -7.58 -6.82 8.76
C LYS A 179 -8.38 -7.38 9.93
N GLU A 180 -8.80 -8.64 9.86
CA GLU A 180 -9.46 -9.31 10.99
C GLU A 180 -8.54 -9.38 12.22
N GLN A 181 -7.24 -9.65 12.03
CA GLN A 181 -6.27 -9.63 13.13
C GLN A 181 -6.11 -8.23 13.73
N ALA A 182 -6.07 -7.19 12.90
CA ALA A 182 -6.02 -5.81 13.39
C ALA A 182 -7.26 -5.44 14.21
N LEU A 183 -8.45 -5.90 13.79
CA LEU A 183 -9.71 -5.68 14.51
C LEU A 183 -9.74 -6.40 15.86
N LYS A 184 -9.22 -7.63 15.96
CA LYS A 184 -9.12 -8.36 17.24
C LYS A 184 -8.30 -7.59 18.27
N VAL A 185 -7.16 -7.04 17.86
CA VAL A 185 -6.28 -6.23 18.74
C VAL A 185 -6.95 -4.92 19.21
N ILE A 186 -7.88 -4.36 18.43
CA ILE A 186 -8.71 -3.24 18.88
C ILE A 186 -9.75 -3.70 19.92
N ALA A 187 -10.37 -4.86 19.71
CA ALA A 187 -11.39 -5.39 20.61
C ALA A 187 -10.82 -5.87 21.97
N GLU A 188 -9.57 -6.29 22.00
CA GLU A 188 -8.87 -6.80 23.20
C GLU A 188 -8.22 -5.70 24.06
N SER A 189 -8.37 -4.42 23.70
CA SER A 189 -7.67 -3.31 24.35
C SER A 189 -8.57 -2.23 24.89
#